data_AF-A0A3D4QHJ4-F1
#
_entry.id   AF-A0A3D4QHJ4-F1
#
_cell.length_a   1.000
_cell.length_b   1.000
_cell.length_c   1.000
_cell.angle_alpha   90.00
_cell.angle_beta   90.00
_cell.angle_gamma   90.00
#
_symmetry.space_group_name_H-M   'P 1'
#
loop_
_entity.id
_entity.type
_entity.pdbx_description
1 polymer ?
#
loop_
_entity_poly.entity_id
_entity_poly.type
_entity_poly.pdbx_seq_one_letter_code
_entity_poly.pdbx_strand_id
1 'polypeptide(L)'
;MATNQFIPGTDDKGAEPQDWSSANSFVLDAAGAEQVHVPDGGWILQAQFVRQGPDLLLVGQDGSKVLIKSFFKFADPPDLVTPDGAVINGPLAVKLAGPAAPGVEAQAGPAGAAEPIGKIVTVSGKVEATHADGTKAILKVGDPVYQGDVIETGPLGAVGMEFADESTFSLADNGRMVLDEMVYDPQAQAGTFGASIVQGAFSFISGQIAKTGPDNMLINTPTA
;
A
#
# COMPACT_ATOMS: atom_id res chain seq x y z
N MET A 1 -6.48 38.32 -62.62
CA MET A 1 -7.93 38.33 -62.34
C MET A 1 -8.13 37.58 -61.05
N ALA A 2 -8.65 38.26 -60.03
CA ALA A 2 -8.88 37.73 -58.71
C ALA A 2 -10.17 36.90 -58.68
N THR A 3 -10.22 35.89 -57.82
CA THR A 3 -11.41 35.62 -57.01
C THR A 3 -10.92 35.06 -55.67
N ASN A 4 -10.99 35.96 -54.71
CA ASN A 4 -10.78 35.76 -53.29
C ASN A 4 -12.09 35.18 -52.74
N GLN A 5 -12.08 33.99 -52.15
CA GLN A 5 -13.19 33.55 -51.30
C GLN A 5 -12.79 33.63 -49.84
N PHE A 6 -13.59 34.42 -49.15
CA PHE A 6 -13.58 34.84 -47.77
C PHE A 6 -14.21 33.71 -46.94
N ILE A 7 -13.56 33.26 -45.86
CA ILE A 7 -14.26 32.56 -44.76
C ILE A 7 -14.02 33.41 -43.51
N PRO A 8 -15.07 34.01 -42.91
CA PRO A 8 -14.94 34.84 -41.73
C PRO A 8 -14.99 34.01 -40.44
N GLY A 9 -14.20 34.46 -39.44
CA GLY A 9 -14.61 34.49 -38.03
C GLY A 9 -14.22 33.30 -37.17
N THR A 10 -13.35 33.60 -36.19
CA THR A 10 -13.02 32.99 -34.90
C THR A 10 -14.24 32.35 -34.16
N ASP A 11 -14.11 31.42 -33.22
CA ASP A 11 -13.75 31.66 -31.82
C ASP A 11 -13.46 30.35 -31.05
N ASP A 12 -12.32 30.31 -30.37
CA ASP A 12 -12.07 29.81 -29.00
C ASP A 12 -13.15 28.92 -28.33
N LYS A 13 -12.98 27.58 -28.33
CA LYS A 13 -13.57 26.68 -27.31
C LYS A 13 -12.75 25.40 -27.11
N GLY A 14 -12.04 25.35 -25.98
CA GLY A 14 -11.82 24.14 -25.18
C GLY A 14 -10.78 23.17 -25.71
N ALA A 15 -9.73 22.94 -24.91
CA ALA A 15 -8.84 21.81 -25.09
C ALA A 15 -9.68 20.52 -25.24
N GLU A 16 -9.60 19.89 -26.41
CA GLU A 16 -10.14 18.55 -26.61
C GLU A 16 -9.45 17.62 -25.61
N PRO A 17 -10.18 16.81 -24.82
CA PRO A 17 -9.56 15.78 -24.01
C PRO A 17 -8.86 14.80 -24.96
N GLN A 18 -7.54 14.76 -24.88
CA GLN A 18 -6.71 13.87 -25.67
C GLN A 18 -7.03 12.42 -25.25
N ASP A 19 -7.71 11.69 -26.14
CA ASP A 19 -8.07 10.29 -25.97
C ASP A 19 -6.80 9.42 -25.99
N TRP A 20 -6.44 8.85 -24.84
CA TRP A 20 -5.38 7.85 -24.68
C TRP A 20 -5.98 6.45 -24.61
N SER A 21 -6.65 6.01 -25.68
CA SER A 21 -7.19 4.65 -25.81
C SER A 21 -6.07 3.60 -25.97
N SER A 22 -5.47 3.23 -24.84
CA SER A 22 -4.97 1.89 -24.60
C SER A 22 -5.04 1.57 -23.11
N ALA A 23 -6.08 0.82 -22.72
CA ALA A 23 -6.41 0.32 -21.37
C ALA A 23 -6.91 1.38 -20.37
N ASN A 24 -7.96 1.04 -19.62
CA ASN A 24 -8.64 1.82 -18.58
C ASN A 24 -7.68 2.68 -17.74
N SER A 25 -7.44 3.91 -18.19
CA SER A 25 -6.48 4.85 -17.61
C SER A 25 -7.22 6.08 -17.14
N PHE A 26 -7.16 6.38 -15.85
CA PHE A 26 -7.84 7.52 -15.23
C PHE A 26 -6.85 8.47 -14.57
N VAL A 27 -7.20 9.75 -14.54
CA VAL A 27 -6.46 10.77 -13.81
C VAL A 27 -7.42 11.42 -12.81
N LEU A 28 -7.05 11.37 -11.54
CA LEU A 28 -7.79 11.92 -10.40
C LEU A 28 -6.94 13.00 -9.73
N ASP A 29 -7.55 13.89 -8.97
CA ASP A 29 -6.86 14.91 -8.19
C ASP A 29 -7.22 14.76 -6.71
N ALA A 30 -6.20 14.64 -5.86
CA ALA A 30 -6.33 14.56 -4.40
C ALA A 30 -6.44 15.94 -3.74
N ALA A 31 -6.34 17.04 -4.49
CA ALA A 31 -6.24 18.38 -3.92
C ALA A 31 -7.42 18.74 -3.00
N GLY A 32 -7.18 18.77 -1.69
CA GLY A 32 -8.16 19.16 -0.68
C GLY A 32 -9.29 18.15 -0.44
N ALA A 33 -9.13 16.91 -0.93
CA ALA A 33 -10.09 15.84 -0.71
C ALA A 33 -9.71 15.03 0.55
N GLU A 34 -10.70 14.59 1.32
CA GLU A 34 -10.50 13.57 2.36
C GLU A 34 -10.52 12.15 1.77
N GLN A 35 -11.24 11.97 0.67
CA GLN A 35 -11.40 10.68 -0.02
C GLN A 35 -11.33 10.87 -1.53
N VAL A 36 -10.69 9.93 -2.21
CA VAL A 36 -10.60 9.83 -3.67
C VAL A 36 -11.30 8.55 -4.10
N HIS A 37 -12.36 8.68 -4.89
CA HIS A 37 -13.08 7.54 -5.44
C HIS A 37 -12.37 7.00 -6.69
N VAL A 38 -11.88 5.76 -6.62
CA VAL A 38 -11.16 5.11 -7.72
C VAL A 38 -12.16 4.35 -8.62
N PRO A 39 -12.19 4.60 -9.94
CA PRO A 39 -13.04 3.85 -10.87
C PRO A 39 -12.68 2.37 -10.92
N ASP A 40 -13.69 1.51 -11.09
CA ASP A 40 -13.53 0.06 -11.30
C ASP A 40 -12.67 -0.67 -10.24
N GLY A 41 -12.75 -0.23 -8.99
CA GLY A 41 -11.70 -0.38 -7.97
C GLY A 41 -11.31 -1.78 -7.44
N GLY A 42 -11.96 -2.88 -7.84
CA GLY A 42 -11.61 -4.21 -7.31
C GLY A 42 -10.14 -4.62 -7.52
N TRP A 43 -9.48 -4.08 -8.54
CA TRP A 43 -8.08 -4.37 -8.86
C TRP A 43 -7.07 -3.59 -7.99
N ILE A 44 -7.48 -2.53 -7.28
CA ILE A 44 -6.53 -1.67 -6.56
C ILE A 44 -5.85 -2.40 -5.40
N LEU A 45 -6.54 -3.38 -4.78
CA LEU A 45 -5.99 -4.18 -3.68
C LEU A 45 -4.77 -5.00 -4.12
N GLN A 46 -4.70 -5.32 -5.42
CA GLN A 46 -3.58 -6.05 -6.04
C GLN A 46 -2.66 -5.15 -6.87
N ALA A 47 -2.98 -3.86 -7.00
CA ALA A 47 -2.24 -2.93 -7.83
C ALA A 47 -0.84 -2.67 -7.28
N GLN A 48 0.06 -2.24 -8.15
CA GLN A 48 1.32 -1.63 -7.72
C GLN A 48 1.07 -0.17 -7.40
N PHE A 49 1.52 0.26 -6.22
CA PHE A 49 1.49 1.65 -5.80
C PHE A 49 2.85 2.23 -6.12
N VAL A 50 2.88 3.23 -6.99
CA VAL A 50 4.13 3.81 -7.49
C VAL A 50 4.11 5.30 -7.22
N ARG A 51 5.01 5.75 -6.36
CA ARG A 51 5.19 7.18 -6.11
C ARG A 51 5.85 7.85 -7.32
N GLN A 52 5.21 8.91 -7.84
CA GLN A 52 5.70 9.73 -8.95
C GLN A 52 5.76 11.19 -8.52
N GLY A 53 6.84 11.56 -7.84
CA GLY A 53 7.00 12.90 -7.29
C GLY A 53 5.90 13.22 -6.26
N PRO A 54 5.03 14.23 -6.52
CA PRO A 54 3.89 14.54 -5.65
C PRO A 54 2.67 13.63 -5.87
N ASP A 55 2.69 12.78 -6.89
CA ASP A 55 1.53 12.03 -7.36
C ASP A 55 1.67 10.53 -7.04
N LEU A 56 0.55 9.82 -6.93
CA LEU A 56 0.49 8.38 -6.76
C LEU A 56 -0.04 7.74 -8.04
N LEU A 57 0.73 6.84 -8.64
CA LEU A 57 0.30 6.02 -9.78
C LEU A 57 -0.07 4.62 -9.27
N LEU A 58 -1.30 4.21 -9.51
CA LEU A 58 -1.75 2.83 -9.33
C LEU A 58 -1.66 2.09 -10.66
N VAL A 59 -1.07 0.89 -10.66
CA VAL A 59 -0.96 0.04 -11.85
C VAL A 59 -1.55 -1.32 -11.56
N GLY A 60 -2.66 -1.65 -12.22
CA GLY A 60 -3.31 -2.96 -12.16
C GLY A 60 -2.51 -4.03 -12.90
N GLN A 61 -2.74 -5.30 -12.53
CA GLN A 61 -2.10 -6.45 -13.20
C GLN A 61 -2.57 -6.62 -14.65
N ASP A 62 -3.76 -6.12 -14.96
CA ASP A 62 -4.37 -6.06 -16.29
C ASP A 62 -3.84 -4.89 -17.15
N GLY A 63 -2.97 -4.05 -16.59
CA GLY A 63 -2.44 -2.85 -17.24
C GLY A 63 -3.30 -1.60 -17.05
N SER A 64 -4.41 -1.67 -16.31
CA SER A 64 -5.20 -0.51 -15.90
C SER A 64 -4.36 0.45 -15.07
N LYS A 65 -4.58 1.76 -15.21
CA LYS A 65 -3.77 2.79 -14.55
C LYS A 65 -4.63 3.87 -13.94
N VAL A 66 -4.31 4.29 -12.72
CA VAL A 66 -4.94 5.47 -12.11
C VAL A 66 -3.85 6.37 -11.57
N LEU A 67 -3.71 7.57 -12.14
CA LEU A 67 -2.83 8.60 -11.61
C LEU A 67 -3.62 9.51 -10.68
N ILE A 68 -3.22 9.57 -9.42
CA ILE A 68 -3.81 10.43 -8.40
C ILE A 68 -2.83 11.57 -8.14
N LYS A 69 -3.18 12.75 -8.65
CA LYS A 69 -2.36 13.94 -8.56
C LYS A 69 -2.36 14.51 -7.15
N SER A 70 -1.25 15.11 -6.74
CA SER A 70 -1.07 15.79 -5.45
C SER A 70 -1.26 14.90 -4.21
N PHE A 71 -1.29 13.57 -4.37
CA PHE A 71 -1.51 12.63 -3.27
C PHE A 71 -0.52 12.80 -2.11
N PHE A 72 0.76 13.07 -2.42
CA PHE A 72 1.82 13.22 -1.42
C PHE A 72 2.11 14.69 -1.02
N LYS A 73 1.26 15.65 -1.42
CA LYS A 73 1.45 17.07 -1.08
C LYS A 73 0.88 17.43 0.29
N PHE A 74 -0.04 16.64 0.82
CA PHE A 74 -0.74 16.90 2.06
C PHE A 74 -0.13 16.09 3.21
N ALA A 75 -0.21 16.63 4.43
CA ALA A 75 0.24 15.93 5.63
C ALA A 75 -0.61 14.68 5.88
N ASP A 76 -1.92 14.81 5.66
CA ASP A 76 -2.89 13.74 5.72
C ASP A 76 -3.30 13.39 4.27
N PRO A 77 -2.73 12.31 3.68
CA PRO A 77 -3.12 11.86 2.35
C PRO A 77 -4.57 11.34 2.36
N PRO A 78 -5.34 11.52 1.28
CA PRO A 78 -6.72 11.06 1.23
C PRO A 78 -6.82 9.54 1.21
N ASP A 79 -7.95 9.03 1.68
CA ASP A 79 -8.30 7.62 1.54
C ASP A 79 -8.72 7.29 0.11
N LEU A 80 -8.38 6.10 -0.35
CA LEU A 80 -8.79 5.59 -1.66
C LEU A 80 -10.00 4.68 -1.48
N VAL A 81 -11.12 5.09 -2.06
CA VAL A 81 -12.40 4.38 -1.91
C VAL A 81 -12.80 3.76 -3.23
N THR A 82 -13.09 2.47 -3.23
CA THR A 82 -13.57 1.76 -4.41
C THR A 82 -15.10 1.75 -4.49
N PRO A 83 -15.70 1.48 -5.67
CA PRO A 83 -17.15 1.45 -5.82
C PRO A 83 -17.82 0.32 -5.03
N ASP A 84 -17.09 -0.77 -4.76
CA ASP A 84 -17.49 -1.89 -3.91
C ASP A 84 -17.34 -1.62 -2.40
N GLY A 85 -16.85 -0.43 -2.03
CA GLY A 85 -16.77 0.04 -0.65
C GLY A 85 -15.49 -0.33 0.08
N ALA A 86 -14.49 -0.87 -0.61
CA ALA A 86 -13.16 -1.05 -0.04
C ALA A 86 -12.47 0.31 0.13
N VAL A 87 -11.79 0.49 1.26
CA VAL A 87 -11.08 1.70 1.63
C VAL A 87 -9.62 1.34 1.87
N ILE A 88 -8.71 1.93 1.10
CA ILE A 88 -7.29 1.95 1.43
C ILE A 88 -7.01 3.30 2.05
N ASN A 89 -6.77 3.32 3.36
CA ASN A 89 -6.50 4.56 4.06
C ASN A 89 -5.21 5.23 3.53
N GLY A 90 -5.18 6.56 3.57
CA GLY A 90 -4.05 7.35 3.05
C GLY A 90 -2.67 6.87 3.54
N PRO A 91 -2.47 6.65 4.86
CA PRO A 91 -1.22 6.11 5.39
C PRO A 91 -0.83 4.73 4.83
N LEU A 92 -1.80 3.83 4.63
CA LEU A 92 -1.57 2.52 4.02
C LEU A 92 -1.13 2.67 2.55
N ALA A 93 -1.79 3.52 1.78
CA ALA A 93 -1.41 3.83 0.40
C ALA A 93 0.01 4.43 0.32
N VAL A 94 0.42 5.26 1.29
CA VAL A 94 1.79 5.77 1.39
C VAL A 94 2.80 4.64 1.62
N LYS A 95 2.52 3.72 2.55
CA LYS A 95 3.40 2.57 2.83
C LYS A 95 3.53 1.66 1.60
N LEU A 96 2.41 1.36 0.93
CA LEU A 96 2.39 0.55 -0.28
C LEU A 96 3.17 1.20 -1.44
N ALA A 97 3.18 2.53 -1.52
CA ALA A 97 3.91 3.26 -2.57
C ALA A 97 5.43 3.24 -2.38
N GLY A 98 5.91 2.88 -1.18
CA GLY A 98 7.33 2.87 -0.84
C GLY A 98 7.95 4.27 -0.68
N PRO A 99 9.26 4.34 -0.43
CA PRO A 99 9.95 5.60 -0.17
C PRO A 99 9.99 6.51 -1.41
N ALA A 100 10.08 7.82 -1.17
CA ALA A 100 10.12 8.85 -2.22
C ALA A 100 11.27 8.68 -3.23
N ALA A 101 12.35 8.04 -2.80
CA ALA A 101 13.53 7.83 -3.61
C ALA A 101 14.15 6.46 -3.29
N PRO A 102 13.71 5.40 -3.99
CA PRO A 102 14.26 4.06 -3.83
C PRO A 102 15.76 4.06 -4.16
N GLY A 103 16.60 3.59 -3.24
CA GLY A 103 18.04 3.42 -3.48
C GLY A 103 18.94 4.65 -3.30
N VAL A 104 18.40 5.80 -2.85
CA VAL A 104 19.25 6.76 -2.13
C VAL A 104 19.24 6.37 -0.68
N GLU A 105 20.35 5.79 -0.24
CA GLU A 105 20.71 5.73 1.17
C GLU A 105 20.65 7.17 1.67
N ALA A 106 19.55 7.57 2.32
CA ALA A 106 19.59 8.75 3.15
C ALA A 106 20.74 8.48 4.13
N GLN A 107 21.78 9.31 4.08
CA GLN A 107 22.91 9.24 5.00
C GLN A 107 22.43 9.67 6.39
N ALA A 108 21.51 8.91 6.97
CA ALA A 108 21.23 8.88 8.38
C ALA A 108 22.43 8.17 8.99
N GLY A 109 23.18 8.89 9.83
CA GLY A 109 24.19 8.28 10.69
C GLY A 109 23.59 7.07 11.43
N PRO A 110 24.42 6.13 11.91
CA PRO A 110 24.08 4.72 12.10
C PRO A 110 22.64 4.56 12.58
N ALA A 111 21.73 4.33 11.64
CA ALA A 111 20.41 3.86 11.98
C ALA A 111 20.66 2.50 12.61
N GLY A 112 20.48 2.40 13.92
CA GLY A 112 20.51 1.10 14.59
C GLY A 112 19.65 0.16 13.75
N ALA A 113 20.22 -0.99 13.36
CA ALA A 113 19.50 -1.97 12.57
C ALA A 113 18.12 -2.14 13.21
N ALA A 114 17.06 -1.88 12.43
CA ALA A 114 15.70 -1.94 12.94
C ALA A 114 15.53 -3.29 13.66
N GLU A 115 15.03 -3.27 14.89
CA GLU A 115 14.86 -4.51 15.63
C GLU A 115 13.75 -5.32 14.95
N PRO A 116 13.95 -6.64 14.76
CA PRO A 116 12.91 -7.49 14.20
C PRO A 116 11.73 -7.53 15.17
N ILE A 117 10.54 -7.36 14.64
CA ILE A 117 9.29 -7.42 15.42
C ILE A 117 8.72 -8.84 15.46
N GLY A 118 9.21 -9.70 14.56
CA GLY A 118 8.83 -11.09 14.49
C GLY A 118 9.75 -11.87 13.55
N LYS A 119 9.33 -13.09 13.24
CA LYS A 119 10.03 -14.00 12.34
C LYS A 119 9.06 -14.87 11.57
N ILE A 120 9.52 -15.37 10.42
CA ILE A 120 8.80 -16.34 9.64
C ILE A 120 8.93 -17.73 10.27
N VAL A 121 7.80 -18.40 10.52
CA VAL A 121 7.75 -19.77 11.07
C VAL A 121 7.36 -20.81 10.04
N THR A 122 6.58 -20.44 9.03
CA THR A 122 6.22 -21.32 7.92
C THR A 122 6.20 -20.56 6.60
N VAL A 123 6.61 -21.23 5.51
CA VAL A 123 6.55 -20.72 4.14
C VAL A 123 6.10 -21.84 3.22
N SER A 124 5.17 -21.54 2.33
CA SER A 124 4.81 -22.34 1.17
C SER A 124 4.76 -21.43 -0.06
N GLY A 125 5.14 -21.96 -1.22
CA GLY A 125 5.16 -21.18 -2.47
C GLY A 125 6.08 -19.96 -2.41
N LYS A 126 5.72 -18.90 -3.16
CA LYS A 126 6.48 -17.64 -3.22
C LYS A 126 5.96 -16.67 -2.16
N VAL A 127 6.87 -16.18 -1.31
CA VAL A 127 6.60 -15.14 -0.31
C VAL A 127 7.71 -14.11 -0.39
N GLU A 128 7.32 -12.83 -0.46
CA GLU A 128 8.25 -11.70 -0.56
C GLU A 128 7.90 -10.66 0.51
N ALA A 129 8.93 -10.02 1.05
CA ALA A 129 8.81 -8.79 1.83
C ALA A 129 9.34 -7.63 0.99
N THR A 130 8.65 -6.49 1.04
CA THR A 130 9.21 -5.19 0.67
C THR A 130 9.42 -4.41 1.96
N HIS A 131 10.68 -4.15 2.31
CA HIS A 131 11.05 -3.41 3.51
C HIS A 131 10.70 -1.93 3.38
N ALA A 132 10.68 -1.21 4.50
CA ALA A 132 10.36 0.22 4.54
C ALA A 132 11.30 1.10 3.68
N ASP A 133 12.52 0.64 3.42
CA ASP A 133 13.49 1.27 2.53
C ASP A 133 13.27 0.94 1.03
N GLY A 134 12.25 0.15 0.72
CA GLY A 134 11.88 -0.29 -0.62
C GLY A 134 12.68 -1.52 -1.11
N THR A 135 13.61 -2.05 -0.34
CA THR A 135 14.33 -3.28 -0.69
C THR A 135 13.40 -4.49 -0.64
N LYS A 136 13.59 -5.43 -1.56
CA LYS A 136 12.76 -6.65 -1.64
C LYS A 136 13.57 -7.88 -1.26
N ALA A 137 12.97 -8.76 -0.48
CA ALA A 137 13.55 -10.02 -0.06
C ALA A 137 12.56 -11.17 -0.29
N ILE A 138 13.07 -12.31 -0.78
CA ILE A 138 12.30 -13.57 -0.78
C ILE A 138 12.43 -14.18 0.60
N LEU A 139 11.30 -14.35 1.29
CA LEU A 139 11.26 -14.80 2.67
C LEU A 139 11.38 -16.33 2.79
N LYS A 140 12.10 -16.75 3.82
CA LYS A 140 12.29 -18.15 4.22
C LYS A 140 11.98 -18.30 5.70
N VAL A 141 11.76 -19.55 6.13
CA VAL A 141 11.59 -19.86 7.54
C VAL A 141 12.83 -19.43 8.33
N GLY A 142 12.60 -18.70 9.42
CA GLY A 142 13.62 -18.12 10.29
C GLY A 142 14.01 -16.68 9.93
N ASP A 143 13.61 -16.18 8.76
CA ASP A 143 13.90 -14.79 8.39
C ASP A 143 13.14 -13.82 9.31
N PRO A 144 13.78 -12.71 9.70
CA PRO A 144 13.12 -11.66 10.48
C PRO A 144 12.11 -10.89 9.65
N VAL A 145 11.09 -10.35 10.32
CA VAL A 145 10.20 -9.32 9.77
C VAL A 145 10.28 -8.06 10.61
N TYR A 146 10.09 -6.92 9.96
CA TYR A 146 10.30 -5.60 10.54
C TYR A 146 9.04 -4.75 10.44
N GLN A 147 8.94 -3.76 11.31
CA GLN A 147 7.89 -2.75 11.20
C GLN A 147 8.02 -2.00 9.87
N GLY A 148 6.89 -1.82 9.19
CA GLY A 148 6.80 -1.21 7.86
C GLY A 148 6.94 -2.21 6.71
N ASP A 149 7.24 -3.48 6.97
CA ASP A 149 7.33 -4.48 5.90
C ASP A 149 5.96 -4.71 5.25
N VAL A 150 5.98 -4.78 3.91
CA VAL A 150 4.85 -5.24 3.10
C VAL A 150 5.11 -6.69 2.72
N ILE A 151 4.30 -7.61 3.25
CA ILE A 151 4.40 -9.05 2.97
C ILE A 151 3.42 -9.42 1.87
N GLU A 152 3.92 -10.06 0.82
CA GLU A 152 3.13 -10.52 -0.33
C GLU A 152 3.31 -12.01 -0.55
N THR A 153 2.21 -12.74 -0.73
CA THR A 153 2.21 -14.16 -1.10
C THR A 153 1.74 -14.31 -2.55
N GLY A 154 2.44 -15.17 -3.32
CA GLY A 154 2.05 -15.49 -4.68
C GLY A 154 0.89 -16.51 -4.76
N PRO A 155 0.54 -16.95 -5.97
CA PRO A 155 -0.38 -18.08 -6.17
C PRO A 155 0.14 -19.33 -5.46
N LEU A 156 -0.73 -20.01 -4.70
CA LEU A 156 -0.38 -21.15 -3.83
C LEU A 156 0.67 -20.82 -2.75
N GLY A 157 0.95 -19.53 -2.54
CA GLY A 157 1.83 -19.03 -1.50
C GLY A 157 1.13 -19.04 -0.15
N ALA A 158 1.85 -19.28 0.93
CA ALA A 158 1.36 -19.08 2.28
C ALA A 158 2.53 -18.75 3.19
N VAL A 159 2.28 -17.92 4.19
CA VAL A 159 3.28 -17.58 5.20
C VAL A 159 2.65 -17.62 6.59
N GLY A 160 3.39 -18.15 7.55
CA GLY A 160 3.09 -18.05 8.97
C GLY A 160 4.21 -17.29 9.66
N MET A 161 3.82 -16.38 10.55
CA MET A 161 4.71 -15.49 11.27
C MET A 161 4.41 -15.56 12.76
N GLU A 162 5.45 -15.41 13.56
CA GLU A 162 5.38 -15.31 15.01
C GLU A 162 6.05 -14.00 15.43
N PHE A 163 5.36 -13.22 16.26
CA PHE A 163 5.81 -11.91 16.71
C PHE A 163 6.37 -11.95 18.14
N ALA A 164 7.05 -10.87 18.54
CA ALA A 164 7.69 -10.77 19.85
C ALA A 164 6.73 -10.90 21.05
N ASP A 165 5.44 -10.66 20.87
CA ASP A 165 4.41 -10.83 21.91
C ASP A 165 3.78 -12.24 21.91
N GLU A 166 4.39 -13.19 21.19
CA GLU A 166 3.92 -14.57 20.97
C GLU A 166 2.63 -14.67 20.13
N SER A 167 2.16 -13.56 19.54
CA SER A 167 1.07 -13.65 18.57
C SER A 167 1.53 -14.36 17.30
N THR A 168 0.61 -15.05 16.64
CA THR A 168 0.86 -15.70 15.36
C THR A 168 -0.10 -15.22 14.31
N PHE A 169 0.43 -14.95 13.12
CA PHE A 169 -0.34 -14.50 11.98
C PHE A 169 -0.02 -15.39 10.79
N SER A 170 -1.04 -15.83 10.05
CA SER A 170 -0.86 -16.55 8.80
C SER A 170 -1.62 -15.87 7.67
N LEU A 171 -1.00 -15.78 6.50
CA LEU A 171 -1.56 -15.21 5.29
C LEU A 171 -1.50 -16.27 4.19
N ALA A 172 -2.66 -16.55 3.57
CA ALA A 172 -2.81 -17.52 2.50
C ALA A 172 -2.40 -16.93 1.15
N ASP A 173 -2.75 -17.59 0.05
CA ASP A 173 -2.33 -17.24 -1.30
C ASP A 173 -2.90 -15.92 -1.79
N ASN A 174 -2.17 -15.27 -2.69
CA ASN A 174 -2.52 -13.96 -3.26
C ASN A 174 -2.80 -12.89 -2.19
N GLY A 175 -2.15 -13.03 -1.04
CA GLY A 175 -2.28 -12.15 0.10
C GLY A 175 -1.32 -10.98 0.03
N ARG A 176 -1.73 -9.87 0.62
CA ARG A 176 -0.89 -8.71 0.86
C ARG A 176 -1.22 -8.12 2.21
N MET A 177 -0.22 -7.94 3.06
CA MET A 177 -0.38 -7.23 4.33
C MET A 177 0.77 -6.26 4.57
N VAL A 178 0.53 -5.29 5.43
CA VAL A 178 1.52 -4.34 5.92
C VAL A 178 1.62 -4.47 7.43
N LEU A 179 2.85 -4.60 7.93
CA LEU A 179 3.14 -4.60 9.36
C LEU A 179 3.24 -3.15 9.82
N ASP A 180 2.19 -2.61 10.43
CA ASP A 180 2.09 -1.17 10.62
C ASP A 180 2.90 -0.67 11.80
N GLU A 181 2.74 -1.31 12.95
CA GLU A 181 3.33 -0.93 14.22
C GLU A 181 3.49 -2.16 15.11
N MET A 182 4.64 -2.26 15.78
CA MET A 182 4.75 -3.17 16.90
C MET A 182 5.70 -2.59 17.94
N VAL A 183 5.14 -2.28 19.11
CA VAL A 183 5.89 -1.91 20.30
C VAL A 183 5.52 -2.90 21.39
N TYR A 184 6.51 -3.57 21.98
CA TYR A 184 6.28 -4.55 23.02
C TYR A 184 7.30 -4.43 24.14
N ASP A 185 6.82 -4.25 25.37
CA ASP A 185 7.63 -4.37 26.58
C ASP A 185 7.39 -5.76 27.19
N PRO A 186 8.37 -6.67 27.14
CA PRO A 186 8.24 -8.02 27.71
C PRO A 186 8.20 -8.03 29.25
N GLN A 187 8.70 -6.99 29.93
CA GLN A 187 8.64 -6.89 31.40
C GLN A 187 7.23 -6.50 31.85
N ALA A 188 6.63 -5.52 31.17
CA ALA A 188 5.25 -5.10 31.44
C ALA A 188 4.20 -5.99 30.77
N GLN A 189 4.63 -6.85 29.82
CA GLN A 189 3.77 -7.62 28.92
C GLN A 189 2.73 -6.75 28.18
N ALA A 190 3.08 -5.50 27.93
CA ALA A 190 2.19 -4.47 27.37
C ALA A 190 2.82 -3.87 26.11
N GLY A 191 1.97 -3.29 25.26
CA GLY A 191 2.43 -2.78 23.99
C GLY A 191 1.29 -2.41 23.05
N THR A 192 1.65 -2.20 21.79
CA THR A 192 0.73 -1.94 20.69
C THR A 192 1.13 -2.78 19.49
N PHE A 193 0.16 -3.41 18.84
CA PHE A 193 0.33 -4.14 17.59
C PHE A 193 -0.67 -3.62 16.56
N GLY A 194 -0.18 -3.31 15.37
CA GLY A 194 -0.97 -2.84 14.24
C GLY A 194 -0.57 -3.57 12.96
N ALA A 195 -1.55 -4.09 12.23
CA ALA A 195 -1.34 -4.61 10.88
C ALA A 195 -2.53 -4.31 9.97
N SER A 196 -2.24 -4.06 8.68
CA SER A 196 -3.24 -3.79 7.66
C SER A 196 -3.21 -4.88 6.60
N ILE A 197 -4.32 -5.58 6.43
CA ILE A 197 -4.45 -6.67 5.47
C ILE A 197 -5.13 -6.06 4.27
N VAL A 198 -4.41 -5.97 3.15
CA VAL A 198 -4.95 -5.40 1.91
C VAL A 198 -5.81 -6.42 1.17
N GLN A 199 -5.39 -7.69 1.18
CA GLN A 199 -6.15 -8.79 0.60
C GLN A 199 -5.62 -10.14 1.09
N GLY A 200 -6.39 -11.20 0.81
CA GLY A 200 -6.05 -12.58 1.10
C GLY A 200 -6.76 -13.11 2.34
N ALA A 201 -6.90 -14.44 2.40
CA ALA A 201 -7.40 -15.10 3.59
C ALA A 201 -6.29 -15.11 4.66
N PHE A 202 -6.66 -14.84 5.90
CA PHE A 202 -5.71 -14.83 7.01
C PHE A 202 -6.29 -15.49 8.25
N SER A 203 -5.40 -15.91 9.14
CA SER A 203 -5.75 -16.31 10.50
C SER A 203 -4.82 -15.62 11.48
N PHE A 204 -5.39 -15.19 12.60
CA PHE A 204 -4.64 -14.52 13.64
C PHE A 204 -4.94 -15.14 15.00
N ILE A 205 -3.90 -15.39 15.79
CA ILE A 205 -4.00 -15.81 17.18
C ILE A 205 -3.29 -14.75 18.00
N SER A 206 -4.05 -14.09 18.87
CA SER A 206 -3.55 -12.99 19.69
C SER A 206 -2.52 -13.44 20.72
N GLY A 207 -1.55 -12.56 20.96
CA GLY A 207 -0.46 -12.75 21.90
C GLY A 207 -0.71 -12.07 23.24
N GLN A 208 0.37 -11.67 23.90
CA GLN A 208 0.32 -11.04 25.22
C GLN A 208 -0.29 -9.63 25.17
N ILE A 209 -0.04 -8.86 24.10
CA ILE A 209 -0.51 -7.47 23.99
C ILE A 209 -2.04 -7.38 24.11
N ALA A 210 -2.77 -8.28 23.44
CA ALA A 210 -4.24 -8.29 23.45
C ALA A 210 -4.85 -8.49 24.85
N LYS A 211 -4.10 -9.06 25.79
CA LYS A 211 -4.56 -9.26 27.17
C LYS A 211 -4.57 -7.97 27.98
N THR A 212 -3.82 -6.97 27.54
CA THR A 212 -3.68 -5.68 28.25
C THR A 212 -4.72 -4.64 27.84
N GLY A 213 -5.40 -4.85 26.71
CA GLY A 213 -6.52 -4.02 26.27
C GLY A 213 -6.94 -4.36 24.84
N PRO A 214 -8.24 -4.25 24.50
CA PRO A 214 -8.72 -4.53 23.14
C PRO A 214 -8.19 -3.54 22.10
N ASP A 215 -7.90 -2.31 22.51
CA ASP A 215 -7.42 -1.24 21.61
C ASP A 215 -5.91 -1.32 21.34
N ASN A 216 -5.20 -2.21 22.04
CA ASN A 216 -3.76 -2.38 21.88
C ASN A 216 -3.39 -3.26 20.69
N MET A 217 -4.38 -3.87 20.04
CA MET A 217 -4.17 -4.77 18.92
C MET A 217 -5.17 -4.47 17.81
N LEU A 218 -4.69 -3.82 16.76
CA LEU A 218 -5.50 -3.35 15.65
C LEU A 218 -5.17 -4.12 14.37
N ILE A 219 -6.20 -4.71 13.76
CA ILE A 219 -6.12 -5.33 12.43
C ILE A 219 -7.07 -4.56 11.52
N ASN A 220 -6.53 -3.86 10.54
CA ASN A 220 -7.32 -3.14 9.55
C ASN A 220 -7.51 -3.98 8.29
N THR A 221 -8.71 -3.95 7.73
CA THR A 221 -9.02 -4.52 6.42
C THR A 221 -9.71 -3.45 5.58
N PRO A 222 -9.74 -3.56 4.23
CA PRO A 222 -10.30 -2.50 3.41
C PRO A 222 -11.80 -2.32 3.63
N THR A 223 -12.48 -3.30 4.22
CA THR A 223 -13.93 -3.27 4.43
C THR A 223 -14.33 -3.07 5.89
N ALA A 224 -13.39 -3.15 6.83
CA ALA A 224 -13.63 -3.10 8.27
C ALA A 224 -12.34 -2.83 9.06
#